data_AF-A0A062H0G4-F1
#
_entry.id   AF-A0A062H0G4-F1
#
_cell.length_a   1.000
_cell.length_b   1.000
_cell.length_c   1.000
_cell.angle_alpha   90.00
_cell.angle_beta   90.00
_cell.angle_gamma   90.00
#
_symmetry.space_group_name_H-M   'P 1'
#
loop_
_entity.id
_entity.type
_entity.pdbx_description
1 polymer ?
#
loop_
_entity_poly.entity_id
_entity_poly.type
_entity_poly.pdbx_seq_one_letter_code
_entity_poly.pdbx_strand_id
1 'polypeptide(L)'
;MTLQNTLDTIAPLGHTIIAVSAPPAAGTDTVAWIDHLTSVSDAINQKPAILVVPFTDIVAAETFADQAPVKTCYRVVVVCYHGATGQEPELAAAMAAALADSNDPALPFNGVNLEGVTPVSDEYKLKFERINAALNKGVCMIETGADGKPEIVRAISTFRINPDSGDADDIMLDINGALVIDYTRKVIRTALRKERRRKNTVAARRNVRSVMLAELLKLDRAEILENVEATKDQLTVVQNENNKTWAIGKIPAHWVRGMHVVDAQLDVY
;
A
#
# COMPACT_ATOMS: atom_id res chain seq x y z
N MET A 1 -18.01 9.30 20.23
CA MET A 1 -16.54 9.49 20.25
C MET A 1 -16.20 10.27 18.99
N THR A 2 -15.41 11.33 19.05
CA THR A 2 -15.00 12.05 17.83
C THR A 2 -13.99 11.21 17.04
N LEU A 3 -13.85 11.47 15.74
CA LEU A 3 -12.83 10.82 14.91
C LEU A 3 -11.44 11.01 15.51
N GLN A 4 -11.08 12.24 15.89
CA GLN A 4 -9.78 12.53 16.49
C GLN A 4 -9.49 11.68 17.74
N ASN A 5 -10.44 11.55 18.66
CA ASN A 5 -10.25 10.71 19.85
C ASN A 5 -9.98 9.24 19.48
N THR A 6 -10.58 8.75 18.40
CA THR A 6 -10.33 7.41 17.87
C THR A 6 -8.92 7.30 17.32
N LEU A 7 -8.50 8.25 16.47
CA LEU A 7 -7.16 8.31 15.88
C LEU A 7 -6.06 8.37 16.95
N ASP A 8 -6.26 9.18 17.99
CA ASP A 8 -5.33 9.28 19.12
C ASP A 8 -5.23 7.97 19.91
N THR A 9 -6.34 7.25 20.05
CA THR A 9 -6.39 5.96 20.75
C THR A 9 -5.64 4.87 19.97
N ILE A 10 -5.77 4.84 18.65
CA ILE A 10 -5.18 3.78 17.81
C ILE A 10 -3.73 4.06 17.40
N ALA A 11 -3.31 5.33 17.35
CA ALA A 11 -1.95 5.74 17.02
C ALA A 11 -0.84 4.99 17.80
N PRO A 12 -0.94 4.81 19.14
CA PRO A 12 0.07 4.06 19.88
C PRO A 12 0.03 2.54 19.61
N LEU A 13 -1.09 1.98 19.15
CA LEU A 13 -1.29 0.53 19.02
C LEU A 13 -0.53 -0.09 17.83
N GLY A 14 -0.32 0.69 16.76
CA GLY A 14 0.50 0.26 15.61
C GLY A 14 -0.17 -0.76 14.69
N HIS A 15 -1.43 -0.52 14.34
CA HIS A 15 -2.15 -1.29 13.33
C HIS A 15 -1.49 -1.15 11.94
N THR A 16 -1.44 -2.24 11.17
CA THR A 16 -0.91 -2.24 9.80
C THR A 16 -1.98 -1.97 8.76
N ILE A 17 -3.23 -2.34 9.04
CA ILE A 17 -4.39 -2.09 8.16
C ILE A 17 -5.54 -1.61 9.05
N ILE A 18 -6.22 -0.57 8.61
CA ILE A 18 -7.38 0.03 9.27
C ILE A 18 -8.54 -0.03 8.28
N ALA A 19 -9.60 -0.77 8.64
CA ALA A 19 -10.84 -0.81 7.87
C ALA A 19 -11.87 0.10 8.53
N VAL A 20 -12.47 1.00 7.76
CA VAL A 20 -13.59 1.83 8.23
C VAL A 20 -14.91 1.22 7.77
N SER A 21 -15.94 1.25 8.63
CA SER A 21 -17.25 0.66 8.32
C SER A 21 -18.06 1.44 7.29
N ALA A 22 -17.65 2.68 6.99
CA ALA A 22 -18.28 3.54 5.99
C ALA A 22 -17.26 4.59 5.50
N PRO A 23 -17.47 5.20 4.32
CA PRO A 23 -16.70 6.35 3.88
C PRO A 23 -16.65 7.46 4.94
N PRO A 24 -15.46 8.01 5.26
CA PRO A 24 -15.39 9.19 6.10
C PRO A 24 -16.02 10.38 5.37
N ALA A 25 -16.51 11.36 6.13
CA ALA A 25 -17.01 12.59 5.54
C ALA A 25 -15.91 13.26 4.70
N ALA A 26 -16.28 13.73 3.51
CA ALA A 26 -15.36 14.47 2.66
C ALA A 26 -14.87 15.75 3.37
N GLY A 27 -13.64 16.18 3.08
CA GLY A 27 -13.04 17.33 3.74
C GLY A 27 -12.32 16.97 5.04
N THR A 28 -12.81 17.46 6.19
CA THR A 28 -12.04 17.42 7.46
C THR A 28 -11.71 16.02 7.94
N ASP A 29 -12.65 15.07 7.84
CA ASP A 29 -12.41 13.71 8.32
C ASP A 29 -11.42 12.97 7.41
N THR A 30 -11.51 13.22 6.10
CA THR A 30 -10.55 12.70 5.12
C THR A 30 -9.14 13.23 5.42
N VAL A 31 -8.99 14.53 5.67
CA VAL A 31 -7.69 15.12 6.05
C VAL A 31 -7.16 14.51 7.35
N ALA A 32 -8.01 14.34 8.37
CA ALA A 32 -7.61 13.72 9.63
C ALA A 32 -7.07 12.29 9.46
N TRP A 33 -7.68 11.50 8.57
CA TRP A 33 -7.17 10.17 8.23
C TRP A 33 -5.81 10.23 7.53
N ILE A 34 -5.64 11.12 6.55
CA ILE A 34 -4.37 11.28 5.82
C ILE A 34 -3.25 11.76 6.74
N ASP A 35 -3.54 12.71 7.63
CA ASP A 35 -2.60 13.21 8.65
C ASP A 35 -2.21 12.09 9.62
N HIS A 36 -3.17 11.27 10.05
CA HIS A 36 -2.91 10.11 10.89
C HIS A 36 -1.97 9.13 10.19
N LEU A 37 -2.27 8.72 8.94
CA LEU A 37 -1.44 7.80 8.16
C LEU A 37 -0.01 8.34 7.97
N THR A 38 0.11 9.64 7.68
CA THR A 38 1.40 10.31 7.52
C THR A 38 2.19 10.31 8.82
N SER A 39 1.55 10.67 9.94
CA SER A 39 2.16 10.71 11.27
C SER A 39 2.64 9.33 11.72
N VAL A 40 1.80 8.29 11.67
CA VAL A 40 2.18 6.96 12.17
C VAL A 40 3.25 6.29 11.29
N SER A 41 3.27 6.60 9.99
CA SER A 41 4.20 5.98 9.03
C SER A 41 5.56 6.68 8.92
N ASP A 42 5.73 7.83 9.56
CA ASP A 42 6.92 8.67 9.47
C ASP A 42 8.23 7.98 9.94
N ALA A 43 9.34 8.71 9.83
CA ALA A 43 10.65 8.22 10.21
C ALA A 43 10.81 7.98 11.72
N ILE A 44 9.94 8.54 12.57
CA ILE A 44 10.02 8.51 14.03
C ILE A 44 9.12 7.39 14.58
N ASN A 45 7.83 7.44 14.29
CA ASN A 45 6.79 6.52 14.75
C ASN A 45 6.92 5.15 14.09
N GLN A 46 7.24 5.11 12.80
CA GLN A 46 7.61 3.88 12.09
C GLN A 46 6.58 2.72 12.18
N LYS A 47 5.29 3.07 12.30
CA LYS A 47 4.13 2.18 12.36
C LYS A 47 3.25 2.43 11.14
N PRO A 48 3.71 2.06 9.93
CA PRO A 48 2.95 2.30 8.73
C PRO A 48 1.60 1.58 8.78
N ALA A 49 0.57 2.26 8.27
CA ALA A 49 -0.78 1.72 8.13
C ALA A 49 -1.29 1.94 6.71
N ILE A 50 -2.24 1.11 6.31
CA ILE A 50 -3.09 1.26 5.12
C ILE A 50 -4.52 1.46 5.58
N LEU A 51 -5.23 2.44 5.02
CA LEU A 51 -6.64 2.67 5.24
C LEU A 51 -7.46 2.04 4.12
N VAL A 52 -8.45 1.22 4.46
CA VAL A 52 -9.41 0.64 3.53
C VAL A 52 -10.75 1.35 3.71
N VAL A 53 -11.23 2.00 2.64
CA VAL A 53 -12.48 2.77 2.61
C VAL A 53 -13.47 2.12 1.64
N PRO A 54 -14.63 1.61 2.12
CA PRO A 54 -15.57 0.88 1.28
C PRO A 54 -16.56 1.79 0.55
N PHE A 55 -16.89 1.45 -0.69
CA PHE A 55 -17.93 2.11 -1.47
C PHE A 55 -18.79 1.09 -2.24
N THR A 56 -20.08 1.35 -2.29
CA THR A 56 -21.07 0.56 -3.05
C THR A 56 -21.61 1.31 -4.26
N ASP A 57 -21.31 2.61 -4.36
CA ASP A 57 -21.53 3.43 -5.54
C ASP A 57 -20.20 3.87 -6.15
N ILE A 58 -20.03 3.57 -7.44
CA ILE A 58 -18.78 3.82 -8.15
C ILE A 58 -18.52 5.31 -8.39
N VAL A 59 -19.56 6.13 -8.50
CA VAL A 59 -19.40 7.59 -8.70
C VAL A 59 -18.96 8.24 -7.39
N ALA A 60 -19.52 7.81 -6.26
CA ALA A 60 -19.09 8.22 -4.93
C ALA A 60 -17.64 7.81 -4.65
N ALA A 61 -17.26 6.57 -5.01
CA ALA A 61 -15.89 6.09 -4.88
C ALA A 61 -14.89 6.95 -5.66
N GLU A 62 -15.19 7.25 -6.93
CA GLU A 62 -14.37 8.12 -7.77
C GLU A 62 -14.27 9.54 -7.22
N THR A 63 -15.38 10.10 -6.73
CA THR A 63 -15.40 11.44 -6.12
C THR A 63 -14.52 11.49 -4.89
N PHE A 64 -14.57 10.46 -4.04
CA PHE A 64 -13.72 10.37 -2.87
C PHE A 64 -12.24 10.23 -3.24
N ALA A 65 -11.92 9.36 -4.21
CA ALA A 65 -10.56 9.13 -4.69
C ALA A 65 -9.94 10.37 -5.37
N ASP A 66 -10.75 11.26 -5.94
CA ASP A 66 -10.28 12.49 -6.60
C ASP A 66 -9.94 13.64 -5.62
N GLN A 67 -10.29 13.52 -4.35
CA GLN A 67 -9.92 14.50 -3.33
C GLN A 67 -8.40 14.72 -3.31
N ALA A 68 -7.97 15.98 -3.24
CA ALA A 68 -6.56 16.36 -3.32
C ALA A 68 -5.62 15.58 -2.37
N PRO A 69 -5.93 15.39 -1.07
CA PRO A 69 -5.05 14.63 -0.17
C PRO A 69 -5.15 13.11 -0.37
N VAL A 70 -6.14 12.62 -1.12
CA VAL A 70 -6.37 11.18 -1.35
C VAL A 70 -5.63 10.73 -2.62
N LYS A 71 -5.75 11.46 -3.73
CA LYS A 71 -5.11 11.10 -5.01
C LYS A 71 -3.58 11.11 -5.03
N THR A 72 -2.97 11.65 -3.97
CA THR A 72 -1.51 11.67 -3.75
C THR A 72 -1.07 10.66 -2.70
N CYS A 73 -1.99 9.89 -2.11
CA CYS A 73 -1.71 8.98 -1.01
C CYS A 73 -1.68 7.53 -1.47
N TYR A 74 -0.54 6.85 -1.29
CA TYR A 74 -0.40 5.43 -1.59
C TYR A 74 -0.85 4.50 -0.46
N ARG A 75 -1.35 5.07 0.64
CA ARG A 75 -1.78 4.34 1.85
C ARG A 75 -3.29 4.24 2.00
N VAL A 76 -4.05 4.71 1.01
CA VAL A 76 -5.51 4.60 0.99
C VAL A 76 -5.92 3.67 -0.14
N VAL A 77 -6.77 2.72 0.19
CA VAL A 77 -7.46 1.83 -0.75
C VAL A 77 -8.93 2.20 -0.72
N VAL A 78 -9.43 2.73 -1.84
CA VAL A 78 -10.85 2.97 -2.06
C VAL A 78 -11.41 1.71 -2.70
N VAL A 79 -11.93 0.80 -1.89
CA VAL A 79 -12.49 -0.47 -2.38
C VAL A 79 -13.93 -0.26 -2.80
N CYS A 80 -14.28 -0.64 -4.03
CA CYS A 80 -15.62 -0.47 -4.56
C CYS A 80 -16.18 -1.77 -5.13
N TYR A 81 -17.33 -2.19 -4.59
CA TYR A 81 -18.15 -3.25 -5.18
C TYR A 81 -19.54 -2.67 -5.50
N HIS A 82 -19.75 -2.29 -6.76
CA HIS A 82 -20.93 -1.55 -7.15
C HIS A 82 -22.22 -2.35 -6.91
N GLY A 83 -23.19 -1.75 -6.22
CA GLY A 83 -24.47 -2.38 -5.91
C GLY A 83 -24.49 -3.20 -4.62
N ALA A 84 -23.36 -3.37 -3.93
CA ALA A 84 -23.29 -4.13 -2.67
C ALA A 84 -23.81 -3.33 -1.45
N THR A 85 -24.85 -2.51 -1.66
CA THR A 85 -25.43 -1.59 -0.68
C THR A 85 -25.76 -2.31 0.64
N GLY A 86 -25.27 -1.76 1.75
CA GLY A 86 -25.46 -2.33 3.08
C GLY A 86 -24.40 -3.36 3.48
N GLN A 87 -23.42 -3.65 2.61
CA GLN A 87 -22.26 -4.50 2.90
C GLN A 87 -20.95 -3.69 2.98
N GLU A 88 -21.01 -2.36 3.15
CA GLU A 88 -19.81 -1.52 3.25
C GLU A 88 -18.84 -2.00 4.36
N PRO A 89 -19.29 -2.31 5.58
CA PRO A 89 -18.40 -2.82 6.62
C PRO A 89 -17.75 -4.16 6.26
N GLU A 90 -18.53 -5.10 5.73
CA GLU A 90 -18.08 -6.42 5.29
C GLU A 90 -17.05 -6.29 4.15
N LEU A 91 -17.29 -5.40 3.19
CA LEU A 91 -16.39 -5.12 2.09
C LEU A 91 -15.04 -4.59 2.59
N ALA A 92 -15.05 -3.62 3.50
CA ALA A 92 -13.81 -3.09 4.07
C ALA A 92 -13.07 -4.15 4.89
N ALA A 93 -13.79 -4.95 5.68
CA ALA A 93 -13.20 -6.01 6.50
C ALA A 93 -12.61 -7.13 5.63
N ALA A 94 -13.31 -7.58 4.59
CA ALA A 94 -12.85 -8.62 3.67
C ALA A 94 -11.63 -8.16 2.88
N MET A 95 -11.63 -6.92 2.37
CA MET A 95 -10.46 -6.34 1.71
C MET A 95 -9.25 -6.23 2.66
N ALA A 96 -9.48 -5.80 3.90
CA ALA A 96 -8.42 -5.75 4.92
C ALA A 96 -7.88 -7.14 5.26
N ALA A 97 -8.74 -8.16 5.32
CA ALA A 97 -8.33 -9.54 5.54
C ALA A 97 -7.50 -10.07 4.36
N ALA A 98 -7.93 -9.83 3.12
CA ALA A 98 -7.19 -10.20 1.92
C ALA A 98 -5.77 -9.59 1.91
N LEU A 99 -5.65 -8.30 2.21
CA LEU A 99 -4.35 -7.62 2.31
C LEU A 99 -3.46 -8.16 3.44
N ALA A 100 -4.07 -8.65 4.54
CA ALA A 100 -3.35 -9.18 5.69
C ALA A 100 -2.89 -10.63 5.52
N ASP A 101 -3.55 -11.41 4.66
CA ASP A 101 -3.30 -12.85 4.51
C ASP A 101 -2.07 -13.18 3.66
N SER A 102 -1.61 -12.25 2.81
CA SER A 102 -0.43 -12.49 1.97
C SER A 102 0.87 -12.43 2.78
N ASN A 103 1.61 -13.55 2.76
CA ASN A 103 2.98 -13.61 3.30
C ASN A 103 4.01 -12.93 2.38
N ASP A 104 3.70 -12.83 1.09
CA ASP A 104 4.54 -12.18 0.09
C ASP A 104 3.93 -10.81 -0.29
N PRO A 105 4.57 -9.69 0.10
CA PRO A 105 4.05 -8.36 -0.20
C PRO A 105 4.11 -8.00 -1.69
N ALA A 106 4.83 -8.74 -2.54
CA ALA A 106 4.94 -8.48 -3.97
C ALA A 106 3.94 -9.29 -4.82
N LEU A 107 3.29 -10.30 -4.24
CA LEU A 107 2.31 -11.11 -4.95
C LEU A 107 1.02 -10.31 -5.22
N PRO A 108 0.56 -10.21 -6.48
CA PRO A 108 -0.66 -9.49 -6.82
C PRO A 108 -1.91 -10.12 -6.21
N PHE A 109 -2.90 -9.29 -5.91
CA PHE A 109 -4.17 -9.72 -5.29
C PHE A 109 -5.28 -10.03 -6.30
N ASN A 110 -5.00 -10.01 -7.61
CA ASN A 110 -6.01 -10.23 -8.64
C ASN A 110 -6.65 -11.62 -8.50
N GLY A 111 -7.98 -11.68 -8.50
CA GLY A 111 -8.75 -12.91 -8.32
C GLY A 111 -8.82 -13.42 -6.87
N VAL A 112 -8.31 -12.66 -5.88
CA VAL A 112 -8.51 -13.03 -4.47
C VAL A 112 -9.97 -12.79 -4.10
N ASN A 113 -10.62 -13.86 -3.63
CA ASN A 113 -12.00 -13.83 -3.16
C ASN A 113 -12.15 -13.06 -1.84
N LEU A 114 -13.12 -12.14 -1.81
CA LEU A 114 -13.52 -11.41 -0.62
C LEU A 114 -14.58 -12.20 0.15
N GLU A 115 -14.10 -13.18 0.92
CA GLU A 115 -14.95 -14.00 1.77
C GLU A 115 -15.73 -13.14 2.79
N GLY A 116 -17.02 -13.44 2.98
CA GLY A 116 -17.91 -12.66 3.84
C GLY A 116 -18.68 -11.54 3.13
N VAL A 117 -18.38 -11.25 1.86
CA VAL A 117 -19.19 -10.38 1.00
C VAL A 117 -20.07 -11.25 0.10
N THR A 118 -21.35 -10.90 -0.02
CA THR A 118 -22.30 -11.61 -0.89
C THR A 118 -22.34 -10.99 -2.29
N PRO A 119 -22.55 -11.79 -3.35
CA PRO A 119 -22.56 -11.29 -4.71
C PRO A 119 -23.74 -10.36 -4.98
N VAL A 120 -23.50 -9.33 -5.80
CA VAL A 120 -24.54 -8.41 -6.27
C VAL A 120 -25.38 -9.03 -7.39
N SER A 121 -26.59 -8.52 -7.58
CA SER A 121 -27.43 -8.89 -8.73
C SER A 121 -26.80 -8.44 -10.05
N ASP A 122 -27.16 -9.11 -11.13
CA ASP A 122 -26.57 -8.90 -12.47
C ASP A 122 -26.71 -7.45 -12.99
N GLU A 123 -27.74 -6.73 -12.56
CA GLU A 123 -27.98 -5.32 -12.94
C GLU A 123 -26.89 -4.36 -12.46
N TYR A 124 -26.14 -4.72 -11.41
CA TYR A 124 -25.02 -3.93 -10.90
C TYR A 124 -23.66 -4.33 -11.48
N LYS A 125 -23.59 -5.43 -12.24
CA LYS A 125 -22.35 -5.86 -12.86
C LYS A 125 -21.92 -4.85 -13.92
N LEU A 126 -20.69 -4.37 -13.78
CA LEU A 126 -20.15 -3.33 -14.65
C LEU A 126 -19.43 -3.95 -15.85
N LYS A 127 -19.45 -3.24 -16.97
CA LYS A 127 -18.63 -3.59 -18.14
C LYS A 127 -17.15 -3.34 -17.82
N PHE A 128 -16.27 -4.11 -18.46
CA PHE A 128 -14.81 -3.97 -18.36
C PHE A 128 -14.32 -2.52 -18.57
N GLU A 129 -14.84 -1.80 -19.57
CA GLU A 129 -14.49 -0.39 -19.82
C GLU A 129 -14.79 0.52 -18.62
N ARG A 130 -15.93 0.29 -17.92
CA ARG A 130 -16.33 1.08 -16.76
C ARG A 130 -15.45 0.79 -15.54
N ILE A 131 -15.07 -0.48 -15.37
CA ILE A 131 -14.12 -0.94 -14.33
C ILE A 131 -12.76 -0.29 -14.56
N ASN A 132 -12.22 -0.34 -15.79
CA ASN A 132 -10.95 0.30 -16.13
C ASN A 132 -10.97 1.81 -15.94
N ALA A 133 -12.08 2.47 -16.27
CA ALA A 133 -12.22 3.91 -16.04
C ALA A 133 -12.12 4.27 -14.55
N ALA A 134 -12.64 3.42 -13.65
CA ALA A 134 -12.54 3.62 -12.21
C ALA A 134 -11.15 3.25 -11.66
N LEU A 135 -10.52 2.18 -12.17
CA LEU A 135 -9.13 1.83 -11.85
C LEU A 135 -8.18 3.00 -12.17
N ASN A 136 -8.35 3.64 -13.33
CA ASN A 136 -7.57 4.82 -13.73
C ASN A 136 -7.82 6.06 -12.84
N LYS A 137 -8.91 6.06 -12.05
CA LYS A 137 -9.21 7.11 -11.07
C LYS A 137 -8.75 6.75 -9.65
N GLY A 138 -8.06 5.61 -9.46
CA GLY A 138 -7.55 5.18 -8.16
C GLY A 138 -8.58 4.43 -7.31
N VAL A 139 -9.57 3.79 -7.93
CA VAL A 139 -10.57 2.97 -7.24
C VAL A 139 -10.21 1.49 -7.38
N CYS A 140 -10.04 0.80 -6.26
CA CYS A 140 -9.83 -0.65 -6.19
C CYS A 140 -11.16 -1.37 -6.46
N MET A 141 -11.32 -1.89 -7.67
CA MET A 141 -12.58 -2.49 -8.13
C MET A 141 -12.70 -3.96 -7.72
N ILE A 142 -13.90 -4.33 -7.28
CA ILE A 142 -14.34 -5.69 -7.02
C ILE A 142 -15.39 -6.08 -8.05
N GLU A 143 -15.34 -7.31 -8.54
CA GLU A 143 -16.36 -7.88 -9.41
C GLU A 143 -16.87 -9.22 -8.88
N THR A 144 -17.90 -9.78 -9.53
CA THR A 144 -18.33 -11.15 -9.22
C THR A 144 -17.61 -12.08 -10.16
N GLY A 145 -16.70 -12.88 -9.62
CA GLY A 145 -15.88 -13.81 -10.39
C GLY A 145 -16.68 -14.94 -11.02
N ALA A 146 -15.99 -15.74 -11.84
CA ALA A 146 -16.60 -16.87 -12.54
C ALA A 146 -17.12 -17.96 -11.58
N ASP A 147 -16.59 -18.03 -10.36
CA ASP A 147 -17.04 -18.91 -9.29
C ASP A 147 -18.26 -18.37 -8.52
N GLY A 148 -18.76 -17.18 -8.90
CA GLY A 148 -19.90 -16.52 -8.30
C GLY A 148 -19.58 -15.75 -7.02
N LYS A 149 -18.32 -15.64 -6.62
CA LYS A 149 -17.89 -14.92 -5.42
C LYS A 149 -17.36 -13.52 -5.76
N PRO A 150 -17.50 -12.54 -4.85
CA PRO A 150 -16.82 -11.25 -5.03
C PRO A 150 -15.31 -11.43 -5.00
N GLU A 151 -14.60 -10.91 -6.01
CA GLU A 151 -13.15 -11.01 -6.14
C GLU A 151 -12.50 -9.67 -6.51
N ILE A 152 -11.23 -9.52 -6.14
CA ILE A 152 -10.44 -8.33 -6.45
C ILE A 152 -10.07 -8.33 -7.94
N VAL A 153 -10.51 -7.32 -8.69
CA VAL A 153 -10.06 -7.13 -10.08
C VAL A 153 -8.59 -6.72 -10.10
N ARG A 154 -8.25 -5.69 -9.32
CA ARG A 154 -6.88 -5.23 -9.08
C ARG A 154 -6.81 -4.41 -7.80
N ALA A 155 -5.91 -4.77 -6.90
CA ALA A 155 -5.70 -4.02 -5.67
C ALA A 155 -4.81 -2.80 -5.92
N ILE A 156 -5.41 -1.61 -5.99
CA ILE A 156 -4.70 -0.35 -6.19
C ILE A 156 -4.91 0.59 -5.00
N SER A 157 -3.92 1.43 -4.75
CA SER A 157 -4.03 2.61 -3.90
C SER A 157 -4.67 3.77 -4.68
N THR A 158 -4.91 4.88 -3.99
CA THR A 158 -5.37 6.12 -4.62
C THR A 158 -4.23 6.96 -5.23
N PHE A 159 -2.97 6.54 -5.10
CA PHE A 159 -1.81 7.28 -5.60
C PHE A 159 -1.80 7.33 -7.13
N ARG A 160 -1.96 8.53 -7.68
CA ARG A 160 -1.90 8.78 -9.12
C ARG A 160 -1.28 10.15 -9.48
N ILE A 161 -0.98 10.95 -8.46
CA ILE A 161 -0.36 12.26 -8.58
C ILE A 161 0.81 12.34 -7.60
N ASN A 162 1.95 12.78 -8.09
CA ASN A 162 3.12 13.01 -7.26
C ASN A 162 2.87 14.22 -6.35
N PRO A 163 2.99 14.09 -5.01
CA PRO A 163 2.67 15.18 -4.09
C PRO A 163 3.61 16.38 -4.19
N ASP A 164 4.84 16.19 -4.68
CA ASP A 164 5.86 17.24 -4.75
C ASP A 164 5.78 18.04 -6.06
N SER A 165 5.59 17.35 -7.19
CA SER A 165 5.55 17.99 -8.53
C SER A 165 4.13 18.33 -9.00
N GLY A 166 3.11 17.59 -8.55
CA GLY A 166 1.75 17.68 -9.07
C GLY A 166 1.53 16.94 -10.40
N ASP A 167 2.56 16.29 -10.94
CA ASP A 167 2.49 15.52 -12.19
C ASP A 167 1.84 14.14 -11.98
N ALA A 168 1.34 13.55 -13.06
CA ALA A 168 0.84 12.18 -13.06
C ALA A 168 1.98 11.20 -12.75
N ASP A 169 1.74 10.30 -11.80
CA ASP A 169 2.75 9.35 -11.31
C ASP A 169 2.04 8.07 -10.84
N ASP A 170 2.52 6.92 -11.31
CA ASP A 170 1.94 5.61 -11.01
C ASP A 170 2.84 4.74 -10.14
N ILE A 171 3.98 5.26 -9.66
CA ILE A 171 5.02 4.46 -9.01
C ILE A 171 4.55 3.73 -7.74
N MET A 172 3.49 4.23 -7.10
CA MET A 172 2.86 3.62 -5.94
C MET A 172 1.36 3.36 -6.15
N LEU A 173 0.89 3.30 -7.41
CA LEU A 173 -0.51 3.01 -7.74
C LEU A 173 -0.90 1.62 -7.27
N ASP A 174 -0.04 0.62 -7.47
CA ASP A 174 -0.27 -0.71 -6.94
C ASP A 174 -0.07 -0.74 -5.42
N ILE A 175 -1.02 -1.32 -4.67
CA ILE A 175 -0.90 -1.38 -3.21
C ILE A 175 0.29 -2.24 -2.77
N ASN A 176 0.72 -3.19 -3.60
CA ASN A 176 1.93 -3.99 -3.38
C ASN A 176 3.16 -3.09 -3.19
N GLY A 177 3.26 -1.94 -3.87
CA GLY A 177 4.35 -0.99 -3.65
C GLY A 177 4.44 -0.50 -2.20
N ALA A 178 3.31 -0.16 -1.58
CA ALA A 178 3.25 0.23 -0.16
C ALA A 178 3.67 -0.93 0.76
N LEU A 179 3.12 -2.12 0.50
CA LEU A 179 3.38 -3.34 1.28
C LEU A 179 4.86 -3.74 1.22
N VAL A 180 5.47 -3.71 0.03
CA VAL A 180 6.89 -4.07 -0.18
C VAL A 180 7.81 -3.09 0.54
N ILE A 181 7.56 -1.79 0.45
CA ILE A 181 8.41 -0.79 1.12
C ILE A 181 8.28 -0.91 2.65
N ASP A 182 7.08 -1.13 3.18
CA ASP A 182 6.87 -1.31 4.61
C ASP A 182 7.48 -2.64 5.11
N TYR A 183 7.38 -3.72 4.32
CA TYR A 183 8.05 -4.98 4.59
C TYR A 183 9.58 -4.86 4.57
N THR A 184 10.13 -4.16 3.58
CA THR A 184 11.57 -3.86 3.48
C THR A 184 12.05 -3.11 4.72
N ARG A 185 11.32 -2.07 5.16
CA ARG A 185 11.60 -1.34 6.41
C ARG A 185 11.57 -2.28 7.62
N LYS A 186 10.60 -3.20 7.70
CA LYS A 186 10.46 -4.18 8.79
C LYS A 186 11.65 -5.14 8.83
N VAL A 187 12.07 -5.70 7.69
CA VAL A 187 13.18 -6.64 7.58
C VAL A 187 14.50 -5.99 8.01
N ILE A 188 14.80 -4.82 7.44
CA ILE A 188 16.02 -4.05 7.76
C ILE A 188 16.04 -3.71 9.26
N ARG A 189 14.95 -3.18 9.80
CA ARG A 189 14.85 -2.83 11.23
C ARG A 189 15.07 -4.06 12.11
N THR A 190 14.48 -5.20 11.74
CA THR A 190 14.62 -6.45 12.49
C THR A 190 16.06 -6.93 12.49
N ALA A 191 16.75 -6.88 11.35
CA ALA A 191 18.17 -7.23 11.26
C ALA A 191 19.05 -6.29 12.11
N LEU A 192 18.82 -4.98 12.05
CA LEU A 192 19.61 -4.01 12.82
C LEU A 192 19.35 -4.09 14.33
N ARG A 193 18.14 -4.49 14.75
CA ARG A 193 17.79 -4.72 16.15
C ARG A 193 18.54 -5.87 16.80
N LYS A 194 19.13 -6.79 16.02
CA LYS A 194 19.96 -7.88 16.58
C LYS A 194 21.25 -7.36 17.23
N GLU A 195 21.74 -6.19 16.82
CA GLU A 195 22.95 -5.56 17.36
C GLU A 195 22.70 -4.07 17.67
N ARG A 196 22.01 -3.81 18.79
CA ARG A 196 21.61 -2.44 19.17
C ARG A 196 22.75 -1.61 19.77
N ARG A 197 23.80 -2.25 20.30
CA ARG A 197 24.87 -1.59 21.06
C ARG A 197 26.07 -1.18 20.19
N ARG A 198 25.82 -0.63 19.01
CA ARG A 198 26.87 -0.18 18.09
C ARG A 198 27.33 1.24 18.44
N LYS A 199 28.65 1.48 18.40
CA LYS A 199 29.20 2.84 18.42
C LYS A 199 28.99 3.47 17.04
N ASN A 200 28.76 4.78 16.95
CA ASN A 200 28.62 5.47 15.66
C ASN A 200 29.99 5.81 15.03
N THR A 201 30.80 4.79 14.75
CA THR A 201 32.10 4.94 14.06
C THR A 201 31.94 4.66 12.56
N VAL A 202 32.93 5.09 11.75
CA VAL A 202 32.98 4.76 10.32
C VAL A 202 32.91 3.24 10.10
N ALA A 203 33.67 2.46 10.88
CA ALA A 203 33.68 1.01 10.79
C ALA A 203 32.30 0.40 11.10
N ALA A 204 31.63 0.86 12.16
CA ALA A 204 30.30 0.39 12.51
C ALA A 204 29.26 0.73 11.44
N ARG A 205 29.32 1.92 10.83
CA ARG A 205 28.42 2.29 9.72
C ARG A 205 28.64 1.43 8.48
N ARG A 206 29.89 1.08 8.14
CA ARG A 206 30.19 0.11 7.06
C ARG A 206 29.62 -1.28 7.35
N ASN A 207 29.70 -1.72 8.61
CA ASN A 207 29.07 -2.97 9.04
C ASN A 207 27.54 -2.90 8.92
N VAL A 208 26.90 -1.81 9.39
CA VAL A 208 25.45 -1.58 9.23
C VAL A 208 25.05 -1.64 7.75
N ARG A 209 25.79 -0.97 6.85
CA ARG A 209 25.55 -1.05 5.40
C ARG A 209 25.62 -2.50 4.90
N SER A 210 26.61 -3.27 5.36
CA SER A 210 26.77 -4.68 4.97
C SER A 210 25.59 -5.54 5.44
N VAL A 211 25.09 -5.30 6.66
CA VAL A 211 23.89 -5.98 7.18
C VAL A 211 22.66 -5.61 6.38
N MET A 212 22.47 -4.32 6.06
CA MET A 212 21.36 -3.87 5.21
C MET A 212 21.42 -4.52 3.82
N LEU A 213 22.57 -4.49 3.16
CA LEU A 213 22.77 -5.07 1.84
C LEU A 213 22.49 -6.58 1.83
N ALA A 214 22.94 -7.29 2.85
CA ALA A 214 22.69 -8.73 2.96
C ALA A 214 21.20 -9.07 3.04
N GLU A 215 20.39 -8.25 3.73
CA GLU A 215 18.94 -8.44 3.75
C GLU A 215 18.29 -8.01 2.43
N LEU A 216 18.71 -6.90 1.83
CA LEU A 216 18.19 -6.45 0.53
C LEU A 216 18.43 -7.52 -0.56
N LEU A 217 19.61 -8.15 -0.59
CA LEU A 217 19.91 -9.25 -1.51
C LEU A 217 19.07 -10.51 -1.26
N LYS A 218 18.50 -10.69 -0.06
CA LYS A 218 17.54 -11.78 0.19
C LYS A 218 16.16 -11.42 -0.37
N LEU A 219 15.74 -10.16 -0.23
CA LEU A 219 14.49 -9.67 -0.81
C LEU A 219 14.54 -9.70 -2.34
N ASP A 220 15.71 -9.38 -2.93
CA ASP A 220 15.98 -9.51 -4.37
C ASP A 220 15.79 -10.95 -4.87
N ARG A 221 16.40 -11.92 -4.18
CA ARG A 221 16.25 -13.36 -4.48
C ARG A 221 14.84 -13.91 -4.24
N ALA A 222 14.04 -13.21 -3.44
CA ALA A 222 12.65 -13.57 -3.17
C ALA A 222 11.68 -12.85 -4.12
N GLU A 223 12.17 -12.10 -5.11
CA GLU A 223 11.35 -11.33 -6.06
C GLU A 223 10.45 -10.29 -5.37
N ILE A 224 10.84 -9.83 -4.17
CA ILE A 224 10.19 -8.73 -3.45
C ILE A 224 10.79 -7.39 -3.88
N LEU A 225 12.12 -7.35 -4.02
CA LEU A 225 12.84 -6.25 -4.64
C LEU A 225 13.49 -6.75 -5.93
N GLU A 226 13.93 -5.82 -6.77
CA GLU A 226 14.72 -6.10 -7.96
C GLU A 226 15.93 -5.16 -8.06
N ASN A 227 16.87 -5.49 -8.94
CA ASN A 227 18.02 -4.63 -9.28
C ASN A 227 18.91 -4.25 -8.07
N VAL A 228 18.86 -5.01 -6.97
CA VAL A 228 19.61 -4.67 -5.74
C VAL A 228 21.12 -4.70 -5.98
N GLU A 229 21.62 -5.73 -6.68
CA GLU A 229 23.05 -5.85 -6.99
C GLU A 229 23.55 -4.70 -7.88
N ALA A 230 22.75 -4.31 -8.88
CA ALA A 230 23.06 -3.21 -9.80
C ALA A 230 23.04 -1.84 -9.11
N THR A 231 22.24 -1.68 -8.04
CA THR A 231 22.02 -0.40 -7.36
C THR A 231 22.69 -0.32 -5.99
N LYS A 232 23.47 -1.33 -5.58
CA LYS A 232 24.12 -1.41 -4.27
C LYS A 232 25.01 -0.22 -3.93
N ASP A 233 25.56 0.47 -4.92
CA ASP A 233 26.40 1.65 -4.70
C ASP A 233 25.59 2.88 -4.25
N GLN A 234 24.28 2.87 -4.50
CA GLN A 234 23.35 3.89 -4.01
C GLN A 234 22.95 3.66 -2.54
N LEU A 235 23.16 2.44 -2.01
CA LEU A 235 22.96 2.15 -0.59
C LEU A 235 24.06 2.81 0.23
N THR A 236 23.70 3.81 1.04
CA THR A 236 24.65 4.53 1.89
C THR A 236 24.25 4.47 3.35
N VAL A 237 25.25 4.52 4.24
CA VAL A 237 25.05 4.67 5.69
C VAL A 237 26.05 5.71 6.21
N VAL A 238 25.55 6.91 6.47
CA VAL A 238 26.37 8.08 6.83
C VAL A 238 26.02 8.60 8.22
N GLN A 239 26.92 9.37 8.83
CA GLN A 239 26.60 10.06 10.08
C GLN A 239 25.66 11.23 9.76
N ASN A 240 24.65 11.46 10.59
CA ASN A 240 23.82 12.66 10.45
C ASN A 240 24.66 13.91 10.80
N GLU A 241 24.58 14.93 9.94
CA GLU A 241 25.36 16.16 10.08
C GLU A 241 24.94 17.00 11.29
N ASN A 242 23.64 17.03 11.58
CA ASN A 242 23.04 17.76 12.70
C ASN A 242 23.07 16.97 14.01
N ASN A 243 23.15 15.64 13.95
CA ASN A 243 23.20 14.77 15.11
C ASN A 243 24.23 13.65 14.98
N LYS A 244 25.40 13.86 15.59
CA LYS A 244 26.52 12.90 15.58
C LYS A 244 26.20 11.55 16.21
N THR A 245 25.10 11.41 16.95
CA THR A 245 24.67 10.13 17.53
C THR A 245 23.89 9.25 16.54
N TRP A 246 23.42 9.82 15.42
CA TRP A 246 22.59 9.11 14.44
C TRP A 246 23.38 8.65 13.22
N ALA A 247 22.94 7.53 12.65
CA ALA A 247 23.34 7.10 11.31
C ALA A 247 22.12 7.10 10.39
N ILE A 248 22.26 7.67 9.20
CA ILE A 248 21.21 7.75 8.18
C ILE A 248 21.52 6.71 7.11
N GLY A 249 20.57 5.83 6.83
CA GLY A 249 20.62 4.91 5.71
C GLY A 249 19.81 5.44 4.53
N LYS A 250 20.40 5.55 3.34
CA LYS A 250 19.66 5.72 2.08
C LYS A 250 19.58 4.36 1.41
N ILE A 251 18.38 3.85 1.17
CA ILE A 251 18.15 2.51 0.62
C ILE A 251 17.50 2.64 -0.77
N PRO A 252 18.14 2.18 -1.85
CA PRO A 252 17.48 2.03 -3.14
C PRO A 252 16.54 0.81 -3.07
N ALA A 253 15.23 1.05 -3.16
CA ALA A 253 14.22 0.00 -3.07
C ALA A 253 13.39 -0.01 -4.36
N HIS A 254 13.86 -0.76 -5.35
CA HIS A 254 13.10 -1.05 -6.56
C HIS A 254 12.19 -2.23 -6.23
N TRP A 255 10.90 -1.96 -6.02
CA TRP A 255 9.92 -2.98 -5.68
C TRP A 255 9.45 -3.69 -6.96
N VAL A 256 9.29 -5.01 -6.89
CA VAL A 256 8.83 -5.81 -8.04
C VAL A 256 7.35 -5.54 -8.28
N ARG A 257 7.00 -5.18 -9.52
CA ARG A 257 5.61 -4.91 -9.91
C ARG A 257 4.84 -6.19 -10.20
N GLY A 258 3.55 -6.16 -9.88
CA GLY A 258 2.63 -7.21 -10.28
C GLY A 258 2.43 -7.29 -11.80
N MET A 259 2.38 -8.50 -12.33
CA MET A 259 2.05 -8.75 -13.73
C MET A 259 0.52 -8.81 -13.91
N HIS A 260 -0.08 -7.67 -14.27
CA HIS A 260 -1.55 -7.52 -14.36
C HIS A 260 -2.14 -7.81 -15.75
N VAL A 261 -1.34 -7.65 -16.80
CA VAL A 261 -1.78 -7.81 -18.20
C VAL A 261 -0.70 -8.58 -18.94
N VAL A 262 -1.11 -9.59 -19.70
CA VAL A 262 -0.24 -10.32 -20.64
C VAL A 262 -0.71 -9.99 -22.05
N ASP A 263 0.14 -9.30 -22.79
CA ASP A 263 -0.07 -9.07 -24.23
C ASP A 263 0.66 -10.16 -25.03
N ALA A 264 -0.01 -10.73 -26.03
CA ALA A 264 0.48 -11.88 -26.77
C ALA A 264 0.29 -11.69 -28.28
N GLN A 265 1.36 -11.93 -29.04
CA GLN A 265 1.34 -12.02 -30.49
C GLN A 265 1.26 -13.49 -30.91
N LEU A 266 0.34 -13.80 -31.84
CA LEU A 266 0.22 -15.13 -32.44
C LEU A 266 0.77 -15.11 -33.86
N ASP A 267 1.89 -15.79 -34.07
CA ASP A 267 2.46 -15.97 -35.41
C ASP A 267 1.84 -17.21 -36.08
N VAL A 268 1.27 -17.02 -37.27
CA VAL A 268 0.66 -18.09 -38.09
C VAL A 268 1.62 -18.45 -39.23
N TYR A 269 1.92 -19.75 -39.37
CA TYR A 269 2.78 -20.29 -40.42
C TYR A 269 1.96 -21.04 -41.48
#